data_AF-A0AAD5X9U2-F1
#
_entry.id   AF-A0AAD5X9U2-F1
#
_cell.length_a   1.000
_cell.length_b   1.000
_cell.length_c   1.000
_cell.angle_alpha   90.00
_cell.angle_beta   90.00
_cell.angle_gamma   90.00
#
_symmetry.space_group_name_H-M   'P 1'
#
loop_
_entity.id
_entity.type
_entity.pdbx_description
1 polymer ?
#
loop_
_entity_poly.entity_id
_entity_poly.type
_entity_poly.pdbx_seq_one_letter_code
_entity_poly.pdbx_strand_id
1 'polypeptide(L)'
;MGTDIDDAALFKLEQNVRENVKQWKEGLQWRVQDDIEQFWASERLSWGDSEDCERVSRRLQSMTGDKRFDIILASEILYLDAEHKNLAKTLKKFSHESSAIYVTYKARGLGEERFFRIAEHEGFDVEQVPRDLWDDEF
;
A
#
# COMPACT_ATOMS: atom_id res chain seq x y z
N MET A 1 -1.90 3.19 -6.40
CA MET A 1 -3.15 3.51 -5.68
C MET A 1 -2.81 3.80 -4.23
N GLY A 2 -3.37 4.85 -3.64
CA GLY A 2 -3.26 5.12 -2.19
C GLY A 2 -4.47 4.63 -1.42
N THR A 3 -4.29 4.09 -0.21
CA THR A 3 -5.40 3.61 0.62
C THR A 3 -5.21 3.98 2.08
N ASP A 4 -6.30 4.38 2.74
CA ASP A 4 -6.32 4.72 4.17
C ASP A 4 -7.75 4.55 4.70
N ILE A 5 -7.93 4.47 6.02
CA ILE A 5 -9.23 4.52 6.67
C ILE A 5 -9.68 5.98 6.94
N ASP A 6 -8.79 6.96 6.84
CA ASP A 6 -9.11 8.38 7.02
C ASP A 6 -9.48 9.05 5.68
N ASP A 7 -10.76 9.31 5.48
CA ASP A 7 -11.28 9.96 4.27
C ASP A 7 -10.70 11.38 4.09
N ALA A 8 -10.35 12.08 5.17
CA ALA A 8 -9.74 13.40 5.08
C ALA A 8 -8.28 13.31 4.61
N ALA A 9 -7.55 12.26 5.00
CA ALA A 9 -6.21 12.00 4.50
C ALA A 9 -6.24 11.66 3.00
N LEU A 10 -7.19 10.82 2.57
CA LEU A 10 -7.37 10.48 1.16
C LEU A 10 -7.77 11.70 0.31
N PHE A 11 -8.68 12.54 0.81
CA PHE A 11 -9.03 13.77 0.12
C PHE A 11 -7.82 14.68 -0.10
N LYS A 12 -6.97 14.84 0.92
CA LYS A 12 -5.73 15.62 0.80
C LYS A 12 -4.74 14.98 -0.19
N LEU A 13 -4.62 13.66 -0.17
CA LEU A 13 -3.78 12.92 -1.12
C LEU A 13 -4.22 13.18 -2.56
N GLU A 14 -5.52 13.11 -2.85
CA GLU A 14 -6.08 13.43 -4.17
C GLU A 14 -5.78 14.87 -4.61
N GLN A 15 -5.94 15.85 -3.72
CA GLN A 15 -5.60 17.24 -4.04
C GLN A 15 -4.11 17.39 -4.38
N ASN A 16 -3.24 16.82 -3.55
CA ASN A 16 -1.79 16.89 -3.76
C ASN A 16 -1.38 16.24 -5.09
N VAL A 17 -1.96 15.09 -5.43
CA VAL A 17 -1.66 14.41 -6.71
C VAL A 17 -2.11 15.27 -7.89
N ARG A 18 -3.32 15.86 -7.84
CA ARG A 18 -3.81 16.76 -8.89
C ARG A 18 -2.92 17.99 -9.06
N GLU A 19 -2.49 18.59 -7.96
CA GLU A 19 -1.57 19.73 -7.98
C GLU A 19 -0.21 19.34 -8.57
N ASN A 20 0.36 18.20 -8.16
CA ASN A 20 1.61 17.68 -8.70
C ASN A 20 1.50 17.40 -10.20
N VAL A 21 0.43 16.72 -10.63
CA VAL A 21 0.17 16.44 -12.05
C VAL A 21 0.05 17.74 -12.85
N LYS A 22 -0.65 18.75 -12.32
CA LYS A 22 -0.76 20.07 -12.95
C LYS A 22 0.62 20.74 -13.10
N GLN A 23 1.39 20.79 -12.01
CA GLN A 23 2.74 21.36 -12.02
C GLN A 23 3.67 20.62 -12.99
N TRP A 24 3.57 19.30 -13.08
CA TRP A 24 4.34 18.49 -14.03
C TRP A 24 3.95 18.78 -15.47
N LYS A 25 2.64 18.90 -15.76
CA LYS A 25 2.13 19.29 -17.09
C LYS A 25 2.62 20.69 -17.51
N GLU A 26 2.71 21.62 -16.55
CA GLU A 26 3.14 23.01 -16.78
C GLU A 26 4.68 23.18 -16.81
N GLY A 27 5.43 22.29 -16.14
CA GLY A 27 6.84 22.47 -15.79
C GLY A 27 7.90 22.10 -16.83
N LEU A 28 7.75 21.02 -17.63
CA LEU A 28 8.58 20.64 -18.81
C LEU A 28 8.25 19.23 -19.35
N GLN A 29 8.20 19.08 -20.68
CA GLN A 29 8.39 17.86 -21.51
C GLN A 29 7.67 16.54 -21.14
N TRP A 30 6.37 16.54 -20.81
CA TRP A 30 5.62 15.28 -20.88
C TRP A 30 5.44 14.87 -22.35
N ARG A 31 6.19 13.84 -22.80
CA ARG A 31 6.15 13.31 -24.19
C ARG A 31 5.12 12.21 -24.41
N VAL A 32 4.31 11.89 -23.40
CA VAL A 32 3.39 10.76 -23.49
C VAL A 32 1.96 11.30 -23.53
N GLN A 33 1.20 10.90 -24.55
CA GLN A 33 -0.22 11.23 -24.71
C GLN A 33 -1.12 10.58 -23.64
N ASP A 34 -0.53 9.89 -22.67
CA ASP A 34 -1.26 9.11 -21.68
C ASP A 34 -1.74 10.00 -20.55
N ASP A 35 -3.03 9.84 -20.26
CA ASP A 35 -3.74 10.54 -19.22
C ASP A 35 -3.33 9.95 -17.86
N ILE A 36 -2.28 10.52 -17.26
CA ILE A 36 -1.71 10.07 -15.96
C ILE A 36 -2.78 9.94 -14.86
N GLU A 37 -3.87 10.69 -14.98
CA GLU A 37 -5.01 10.66 -14.06
C GLU A 37 -5.74 9.31 -14.08
N GLN A 38 -5.59 8.52 -15.15
CA GLN A 38 -6.14 7.17 -15.27
C GLN A 38 -5.30 6.11 -14.54
N PHE A 39 -4.03 6.41 -14.25
CA PHE A 39 -3.11 5.49 -13.57
C PHE A 39 -3.04 5.72 -12.06
N TRP A 40 -3.73 6.74 -11.56
CA TRP A 40 -3.84 7.03 -10.13
C TRP A 40 -5.25 6.84 -9.61
N ALA A 41 -5.34 6.41 -8.36
CA ALA A 41 -6.57 6.43 -7.58
C ALA A 41 -6.21 6.40 -6.09
N SER A 42 -7.13 6.88 -5.27
CA SER A 42 -7.16 6.58 -3.86
C SER A 42 -8.51 6.02 -3.44
N GLU A 43 -8.50 5.11 -2.48
CA GLU A 43 -9.70 4.42 -2.01
C GLU A 43 -9.64 4.21 -0.49
N ARG A 44 -10.79 4.35 0.16
CA ARG A 44 -10.91 3.99 1.57
C ARG A 44 -10.65 2.50 1.76
N LEU A 45 -9.83 2.13 2.75
CA LEU A 45 -9.57 0.75 3.13
C LEU A 45 -9.38 0.60 4.64
N SER A 46 -10.40 0.06 5.31
CA SER A 46 -10.24 -0.59 6.61
C SER A 46 -9.75 -2.03 6.41
N TRP A 47 -8.68 -2.43 7.09
CA TRP A 47 -8.17 -3.79 6.98
C TRP A 47 -9.19 -4.81 7.50
N GLY A 48 -9.28 -5.97 6.85
CA GLY A 48 -10.26 -7.00 7.14
C GLY A 48 -11.70 -6.68 6.71
N ASP A 49 -12.03 -5.43 6.39
CA ASP A 49 -13.39 -5.07 5.95
C ASP A 49 -13.66 -5.55 4.53
N SER A 50 -14.75 -6.31 4.36
CA SER A 50 -15.04 -6.97 3.09
C SER A 50 -15.58 -6.02 2.03
N GLU A 51 -16.34 -5.00 2.42
CA GLU A 51 -16.92 -4.02 1.47
C GLU A 51 -15.82 -3.10 0.93
N ASP A 52 -14.95 -2.62 1.82
CA ASP A 52 -13.78 -1.83 1.49
C ASP A 52 -12.83 -2.62 0.57
N CYS A 53 -12.54 -3.86 0.92
CA CYS A 53 -11.69 -4.71 0.08
C CYS A 53 -12.29 -4.94 -1.32
N GLU A 54 -13.61 -5.11 -1.45
CA GLU A 54 -14.25 -5.29 -2.76
C GLU A 54 -14.29 -3.98 -3.56
N ARG A 55 -14.43 -2.84 -2.90
CA ARG A 55 -14.33 -1.52 -3.56
C ARG A 55 -12.94 -1.31 -4.15
N VAL A 56 -11.89 -1.54 -3.37
CA VAL A 56 -10.49 -1.47 -3.83
C VAL A 56 -10.23 -2.46 -4.97
N SER A 57 -10.69 -3.72 -4.83
CA SER A 57 -10.52 -4.75 -5.87
C SER A 57 -11.16 -4.34 -7.21
N ARG A 58 -12.38 -3.80 -7.18
CA ARG A 58 -13.08 -3.31 -8.39
C ARG A 58 -12.36 -2.12 -9.01
N ARG A 59 -11.91 -1.17 -8.18
CA ARG A 59 -11.18 0.00 -8.66
C ARG A 59 -9.87 -0.42 -9.32
N LEU A 60 -9.10 -1.29 -8.67
CA LEU A 60 -7.85 -1.81 -9.22
C LEU A 60 -8.07 -2.57 -10.54
N GLN A 61 -9.10 -3.40 -10.61
CA GLN A 61 -9.46 -4.13 -11.84
C GLN A 61 -9.82 -3.18 -12.98
N SER A 62 -10.54 -2.09 -12.69
CA SER A 62 -10.86 -1.09 -13.70
C SER A 62 -9.63 -0.35 -14.25
N MET A 63 -8.57 -0.23 -13.45
CA MET A 63 -7.35 0.49 -13.82
C MET A 63 -6.30 -0.40 -14.48
N THR A 64 -6.21 -1.67 -14.06
CA THR A 64 -5.07 -2.56 -14.39
C THR A 64 -5.49 -3.87 -15.05
N GLY A 65 -6.76 -4.24 -15.00
CA GLY A 65 -7.24 -5.57 -15.39
C GLY A 65 -7.07 -6.64 -14.31
N ASP A 66 -6.29 -6.39 -13.25
CA ASP A 66 -6.09 -7.29 -12.11
C ASP A 66 -6.77 -6.74 -10.83
N LYS A 67 -7.06 -7.62 -9.87
CA LYS A 67 -7.58 -7.29 -8.54
C LYS A 67 -6.49 -7.27 -7.45
N ARG A 68 -5.22 -7.46 -7.82
CA ARG A 68 -4.09 -7.59 -6.90
C ARG A 68 -2.92 -6.71 -7.33
N PHE A 69 -2.05 -6.38 -6.39
CA PHE A 69 -0.89 -5.52 -6.63
C PHE A 69 0.38 -6.35 -6.82
N ASP A 70 1.21 -5.96 -7.79
CA ASP A 70 2.57 -6.48 -7.91
C ASP A 70 3.47 -5.98 -6.75
N ILE A 71 3.24 -4.76 -6.27
CA ILE A 71 4.00 -4.15 -5.19
C ILE A 71 3.05 -3.49 -4.20
N ILE A 72 3.21 -3.83 -2.91
CA ILE A 72 2.52 -3.17 -1.80
C ILE A 72 3.57 -2.47 -0.92
N LEU A 73 3.40 -1.18 -0.71
CA LEU A 73 4.24 -0.38 0.17
C LEU A 73 3.41 0.08 1.37
N ALA A 74 3.93 -0.12 2.57
CA ALA A 74 3.31 0.38 3.79
C ALA A 74 4.36 0.89 4.78
N SER A 75 4.04 1.99 5.46
CA SER A 75 4.96 2.65 6.38
C SER A 75 4.30 2.87 7.72
N GLU A 76 4.99 2.48 8.79
CA GLU A 76 4.57 2.66 10.19
C GLU A 76 3.18 2.07 10.48
N ILE A 77 2.82 0.92 9.91
CA ILE A 77 1.46 0.34 10.06
C ILE A 77 1.33 -0.75 11.15
N LEU A 78 2.42 -1.13 11.81
CA LEU A 78 2.46 -2.28 12.73
C LEU A 78 2.15 -1.94 14.21
N TYR A 79 1.77 -0.70 14.54
CA TYR A 79 1.56 -0.27 15.93
C TYR A 79 0.23 -0.71 16.57
N LEU A 80 -0.69 -1.29 15.79
CA LEU A 80 -2.02 -1.75 16.26
C LEU A 80 -2.06 -3.29 16.30
N ASP A 81 -1.65 -3.90 17.42
CA ASP A 81 -1.64 -5.38 17.60
C ASP A 81 -3.00 -6.03 17.30
N ALA A 82 -4.10 -5.37 17.69
CA ALA A 82 -5.46 -5.85 17.44
C ALA A 82 -5.78 -6.00 15.93
N GLU A 83 -5.11 -5.24 15.08
CA GLU A 83 -5.34 -5.22 13.64
C GLU A 83 -4.36 -6.10 12.84
N HIS A 84 -3.31 -6.66 13.46
CA HIS A 84 -2.29 -7.45 12.75
C HIS A 84 -2.87 -8.59 11.91
N LYS A 85 -3.88 -9.29 12.46
CA LYS A 85 -4.57 -10.37 11.75
C LYS A 85 -5.37 -9.87 10.55
N ASN A 86 -6.07 -8.75 10.70
CA ASN A 86 -6.84 -8.14 9.63
C ASN A 86 -5.91 -7.61 8.53
N LEU A 87 -4.82 -6.97 8.92
CA LEU A 87 -3.78 -6.50 8.03
C LEU A 87 -3.17 -7.65 7.21
N ALA A 88 -2.72 -8.73 7.86
CA ALA A 88 -2.12 -9.87 7.15
C ALA A 88 -3.09 -10.50 6.14
N LYS A 89 -4.37 -10.65 6.49
CA LYS A 89 -5.41 -11.12 5.58
C LYS A 89 -5.66 -10.16 4.42
N THR A 90 -5.68 -8.86 4.68
CA THR A 90 -5.82 -7.83 3.64
C THR A 90 -4.65 -7.86 2.68
N LEU A 91 -3.42 -7.94 3.18
CA LEU A 91 -2.22 -8.12 2.35
C LEU A 91 -2.35 -9.39 1.50
N LYS A 92 -2.77 -10.52 2.09
CA LYS A 92 -2.92 -11.78 1.35
C LYS A 92 -3.96 -11.68 0.24
N LYS A 93 -5.09 -11.03 0.51
CA LYS A 93 -6.16 -10.80 -0.49
C LYS A 93 -5.64 -10.02 -1.69
N PHE A 94 -4.81 -9.01 -1.45
CA PHE A 94 -4.30 -8.13 -2.50
C PHE A 94 -2.97 -8.57 -3.10
N SER A 95 -2.46 -9.75 -2.74
CA SER A 95 -1.19 -10.28 -3.24
C SER A 95 -1.39 -11.53 -4.09
N HIS A 96 -0.54 -11.71 -5.09
CA HIS A 96 -0.30 -12.96 -5.82
C HIS A 96 1.11 -13.49 -5.50
N GLU A 97 1.46 -14.61 -6.10
CA GLU A 97 2.73 -15.33 -5.86
C GLU A 97 4.00 -14.52 -6.19
N SER A 98 3.87 -13.51 -7.07
CA SER A 98 4.97 -12.63 -7.46
C SER A 98 4.90 -11.24 -6.81
N SER A 99 3.95 -11.02 -5.90
CA SER A 99 3.82 -9.72 -5.23
C SER A 99 4.98 -9.50 -4.26
N ALA A 100 5.56 -8.30 -4.28
CA ALA A 100 6.53 -7.85 -3.29
C ALA A 100 5.84 -6.90 -2.29
N ILE A 101 6.04 -7.14 -0.98
CA ILE A 101 5.46 -6.32 0.08
C ILE A 101 6.59 -5.73 0.92
N TYR A 102 6.69 -4.41 0.93
CA TYR A 102 7.67 -3.69 1.74
C TYR A 102 6.95 -2.96 2.86
N VAL A 103 7.27 -3.35 4.09
CA VAL A 103 6.74 -2.73 5.30
C VAL A 103 7.89 -2.11 6.09
N THR A 104 7.85 -0.79 6.24
CA THR A 104 8.76 -0.09 7.17
C THR A 104 8.06 0.12 8.50
N TYR A 105 8.79 -0.07 9.60
CA TYR A 105 8.26 0.15 10.94
C TYR A 105 9.37 0.47 11.93
N LYS A 106 9.02 1.25 12.94
CA LYS A 106 9.82 1.44 14.14
C LYS A 106 9.43 0.40 15.19
N ALA A 107 10.40 -0.37 15.70
CA ALA A 107 10.18 -1.26 16.83
C ALA A 107 9.81 -0.46 18.09
N ARG A 108 8.62 -0.69 18.63
CA ARG A 108 8.09 -0.05 19.84
C ARG A 108 7.74 -1.07 20.94
N GLY A 109 7.86 -2.37 20.66
CA GLY A 109 7.49 -3.43 21.60
C GLY A 109 5.98 -3.57 21.75
N LEU A 110 5.24 -3.22 20.70
CA LEU A 110 3.77 -3.25 20.64
C LEU A 110 3.23 -4.50 19.94
N GLY A 111 4.03 -5.55 19.84
CA GLY A 111 3.64 -6.82 19.23
C GLY A 111 4.07 -6.96 17.78
N GLU A 112 4.97 -6.13 17.27
CA GLU A 112 5.45 -6.18 15.88
C GLU A 112 5.99 -7.57 15.50
N GLU A 113 6.66 -8.27 16.43
CA GLU A 113 7.10 -9.66 16.23
C GLU A 113 5.94 -10.64 15.96
N ARG A 114 4.76 -10.38 16.55
CA ARG A 114 3.57 -11.20 16.36
C ARG A 114 3.05 -11.07 14.94
N PHE A 115 3.11 -9.87 14.36
CA PHE A 115 2.71 -9.64 12.97
C PHE A 115 3.48 -10.55 12.01
N PHE A 116 4.80 -10.67 12.14
CA PHE A 116 5.61 -11.52 11.26
C PHE A 116 5.21 -12.99 11.33
N ARG A 117 4.98 -13.51 12.54
CA ARG A 117 4.49 -14.90 12.71
C ARG A 117 3.10 -15.10 12.09
N ILE A 118 2.23 -14.10 12.18
CA ILE A 118 0.91 -14.13 11.53
C ILE A 118 1.08 -14.12 10.01
N ALA A 119 1.96 -13.28 9.47
CA ALA A 119 2.23 -13.21 8.04
C ALA A 119 2.78 -14.53 7.49
N GLU A 120 3.77 -15.13 8.17
CA GLU A 120 4.28 -16.47 7.83
C GLU A 120 3.16 -17.53 7.83
N HIS A 121 2.28 -17.50 8.84
CA HIS A 121 1.13 -18.41 8.89
C HIS A 121 0.11 -18.18 7.77
N GLU A 122 -0.07 -16.94 7.30
CA GLU A 122 -0.87 -16.62 6.11
C GLU A 122 -0.13 -16.98 4.78
N GLY A 123 1.07 -17.57 4.89
CA GLY A 123 1.84 -18.11 3.79
C GLY A 123 2.66 -17.05 3.05
N PHE A 124 3.14 -16.04 3.76
CA PHE A 124 4.17 -15.14 3.26
C PHE A 124 5.57 -15.69 3.59
N ASP A 125 6.52 -15.45 2.69
CA ASP A 125 7.95 -15.53 3.01
C ASP A 125 8.37 -14.18 3.60
N VAL A 126 8.88 -14.18 4.82
CA VAL A 126 9.08 -12.95 5.61
C VAL A 126 10.55 -12.80 5.96
N GLU A 127 11.14 -11.71 5.50
CA GLU A 127 12.49 -11.29 5.86
C GLU A 127 12.44 -9.95 6.61
N GLN A 128 13.11 -9.89 7.76
CA GLN A 128 13.34 -8.63 8.46
C GLN A 128 14.73 -8.13 8.10
N VAL A 129 14.81 -7.00 7.40
CA VAL A 129 16.08 -6.36 7.03
C VAL A 129 16.41 -5.27 8.04
N PRO A 130 17.49 -5.41 8.84
CA PRO A 130 17.95 -4.37 9.75
C PRO A 130 18.31 -3.08 9.03
N ARG A 131 18.04 -1.93 9.68
CA ARG A 131 18.30 -0.61 9.11
C ARG A 131 19.79 -0.37 8.82
N ASP A 132 20.67 -0.90 9.65
CA ASP A 132 22.11 -0.78 9.52
C ASP A 132 22.67 -1.42 8.24
N LEU A 133 21.91 -2.31 7.59
CA LEU A 133 22.28 -2.85 6.29
C LEU A 133 21.87 -1.96 5.11
N TRP A 134 21.12 -0.87 5.34
CA TRP A 134 20.64 0.01 4.27
C TRP A 134 21.66 1.11 3.93
N ASP A 135 22.51 1.49 4.89
CA ASP A 135 23.44 2.61 4.77
C ASP A 135 24.69 2.26 3.91
N ASP A 136 24.86 0.99 3.51
CA ASP A 136 26.00 0.53 2.70
C ASP A 136 25.75 0.58 1.17
N GLU A 137 24.50 0.86 0.72
CA GLU A 137 24.14 0.81 -0.72
C GLU A 137 23.47 2.08 -1.30
N PHE A 138 23.41 3.20 -0.56
CA PHE A 138 22.88 4.48 -1.08
C PHE A 138 23.76 5.70 -0.80
#